data_AF-A0A947E4F6-F1
#
_entry.id   AF-A0A947E4F6-F1
#
_cell.length_a   1.000
_cell.length_b   1.000
_cell.length_c   1.000
_cell.angle_alpha   90.00
_cell.angle_beta   90.00
_cell.angle_gamma   90.00
#
_symmetry.space_group_name_H-M   'P 1'
#
loop_
_entity.id
_entity.type
_entity.pdbx_description
1 polymer ?
#
loop_
_entity_poly.entity_id
_entity_poly.type
_entity_poly.pdbx_seq_one_letter_code
_entity_poly.pdbx_strand_id
1 'polypeptide(L)'
;MRLLLLLAAALVCVTAQAQTVYRCGPDGREYSQTPCLQGRAVNVSDERSAEQRAVADARVREDRARGDALERERRDRESIPPAMAGKIDGRPAPAEPVTVVTKSSKKKAKTKKPANGDFVAIAPVKKAKTR
;
A
#
# COMPACT_ATOMS: atom_id res chain seq x y z
N MET A 1 8.27 -4.74 -50.80
CA MET A 1 6.80 -4.57 -50.68
C MET A 1 6.26 -4.72 -49.26
N ARG A 2 6.59 -5.77 -48.49
CA ARG A 2 6.07 -5.94 -47.11
C ARG A 2 6.48 -4.83 -46.12
N LEU A 3 7.72 -4.32 -46.21
CA LEU A 3 8.21 -3.23 -45.35
C LEU A 3 7.48 -1.90 -45.62
N LEU A 4 7.19 -1.61 -46.90
CA LEU A 4 6.41 -0.45 -47.33
C LEU A 4 4.94 -0.53 -46.86
N LEU A 5 4.36 -1.73 -46.87
CA LEU A 5 3.00 -1.96 -46.37
C LEU A 5 2.91 -1.75 -44.85
N LEU A 6 3.93 -2.18 -44.11
CA LEU A 6 4.02 -2.00 -42.65
C LEU A 6 4.26 -0.53 -42.25
N LEU A 7 5.10 0.20 -42.99
CA LEU A 7 5.32 1.63 -42.79
C LEU A 7 4.08 2.46 -43.13
N ALA A 8 3.34 2.11 -44.18
CA ALA A 8 2.09 2.77 -44.53
C ALA A 8 0.99 2.51 -43.48
N ALA A 9 0.91 1.29 -42.94
CA ALA A 9 -0.03 0.97 -41.86
C ALA A 9 0.28 1.74 -40.56
N ALA A 10 1.56 1.94 -40.24
CA ALA A 10 1.97 2.73 -39.08
C ALA A 10 1.62 4.23 -39.19
N LEU A 11 1.60 4.79 -40.42
CA LEU A 11 1.23 6.19 -40.65
C LEU A 11 -0.28 6.45 -40.45
N VAL A 12 -1.15 5.47 -40.70
CA VAL A 12 -2.61 5.62 -40.53
C VAL A 12 -3.01 5.74 -39.05
N CYS A 13 -2.19 5.22 -38.13
CA CYS A 13 -2.46 5.32 -36.69
C CYS A 13 -2.15 6.71 -36.08
N VAL A 14 -1.57 7.64 -36.84
CA VAL A 14 -1.11 8.95 -36.31
C VAL A 14 -2.22 10.00 -36.27
N THR A 15 -3.41 9.75 -36.83
CA THR A 15 -4.54 10.69 -36.77
C THR A 15 -5.51 10.37 -35.63
N ALA A 16 -5.00 10.19 -34.42
CA ALA A 16 -5.82 10.40 -33.22
C ALA A 16 -5.91 11.91 -32.95
N GLN A 17 -6.44 12.65 -33.92
CA GLN A 17 -6.79 14.05 -33.74
C GLN A 17 -7.80 14.11 -32.61
N ALA A 18 -7.61 15.03 -31.66
CA ALA A 18 -8.43 15.22 -30.48
C ALA A 18 -9.92 15.00 -30.81
N GLN A 19 -10.47 13.85 -30.39
CA GLN A 19 -11.89 13.57 -30.59
C GLN A 19 -12.65 14.63 -29.81
N THR A 20 -13.40 15.48 -30.50
CA THR A 20 -14.25 16.48 -29.86
C THR A 20 -15.37 15.74 -29.13
N VAL A 21 -15.23 15.63 -27.82
CA VAL A 21 -16.24 14.99 -26.97
C VAL A 21 -17.15 16.08 -26.40
N TYR A 22 -18.45 15.85 -26.46
CA TYR A 22 -19.47 16.74 -25.93
C TYR A 22 -20.10 16.09 -24.70
N ARG A 23 -20.38 16.89 -23.66
CA ARG A 23 -21.28 16.51 -22.58
C ARG A 23 -22.70 16.91 -22.94
N CYS A 24 -23.58 15.93 -23.07
CA CYS A 24 -24.97 16.01 -23.49
C CYS A 24 -25.93 15.70 -22.33
N GLY A 25 -27.21 16.02 -22.55
CA GLY A 25 -28.30 15.81 -21.59
C GLY A 25 -28.52 16.99 -20.64
N PRO A 26 -29.68 17.02 -19.93
CA PRO A 26 -30.04 18.12 -19.04
C PRO A 26 -29.02 18.31 -17.90
N ASP A 27 -28.39 17.22 -17.44
CA ASP A 27 -27.38 17.23 -16.38
C ASP A 27 -25.93 17.20 -16.89
N GLY A 28 -25.69 17.13 -18.21
CA GLY A 28 -24.35 17.09 -18.80
C GLY A 28 -23.51 15.84 -18.45
N ARG A 29 -24.17 14.71 -18.14
CA ARG A 29 -23.53 13.46 -17.71
C ARG A 29 -23.32 12.45 -18.83
N GLU A 30 -23.99 12.61 -19.96
CA GLU A 30 -23.81 11.77 -21.14
C GLU A 30 -22.68 12.34 -21.99
N TYR A 31 -21.82 11.48 -22.53
CA TYR A 31 -20.77 11.90 -23.45
C TYR A 31 -21.10 11.43 -24.86
N SER A 32 -20.94 12.31 -25.84
CA SER A 32 -21.12 11.99 -27.25
C SER A 32 -19.98 12.54 -28.09
N GLN A 33 -19.67 11.87 -29.20
CA GLN A 33 -18.78 12.39 -30.24
C GLN A 33 -19.52 13.23 -31.28
N THR A 34 -20.85 13.25 -31.23
CA THR A 34 -21.68 14.13 -32.06
C THR A 34 -22.09 15.36 -31.26
N PRO A 35 -22.09 16.56 -31.86
CA PRO A 35 -22.63 17.75 -31.22
C PRO A 35 -24.12 17.54 -30.93
N CYS A 36 -24.57 17.96 -29.75
CA CYS A 36 -25.96 17.89 -29.32
C CYS A 36 -26.49 19.30 -29.02
N LEU A 37 -27.81 19.50 -29.08
CA LEU A 37 -28.46 20.82 -28.94
C LEU A 37 -28.10 21.55 -27.63
N GLN A 38 -27.87 20.80 -26.54
CA GLN A 38 -27.44 21.32 -25.24
C GLN A 38 -25.98 20.94 -24.90
N GLY A 39 -25.22 20.53 -25.91
CA GLY A 39 -23.89 19.96 -25.76
C GLY A 39 -22.83 20.99 -25.46
N ARG A 40 -22.02 20.75 -24.43
CA ARG A 40 -20.78 21.50 -24.21
C ARG A 40 -19.58 20.68 -24.65
N ALA A 41 -18.77 21.25 -25.53
CA ALA A 41 -17.49 20.66 -25.90
C ALA A 41 -16.59 20.55 -24.66
N VAL A 42 -16.00 19.38 -24.47
CA VAL A 42 -15.07 19.09 -23.39
C VAL A 42 -13.68 19.01 -23.99
N ASN A 43 -12.73 19.73 -23.39
CA ASN A 43 -11.35 19.55 -23.73
C ASN A 43 -10.84 18.22 -23.11
N VAL A 44 -10.45 17.29 -23.97
CA VAL A 44 -9.92 15.96 -23.58
C VAL A 44 -8.39 15.91 -23.73
N SER A 45 -7.73 17.03 -24.03
CA SER A 45 -6.27 17.09 -24.08
C SER A 45 -5.69 16.81 -22.68
N ASP A 46 -5.01 15.68 -22.50
CA ASP A 46 -4.21 15.40 -21.31
C ASP A 46 -2.73 15.67 -21.58
N GLU A 47 -2.41 16.93 -21.87
CA GLU A 47 -1.02 17.34 -22.04
C GLU A 47 -0.36 17.51 -20.68
N ARG A 48 0.56 16.60 -20.36
CA ARG A 48 1.39 16.72 -19.16
C ARG A 48 2.54 17.69 -19.40
N SER A 49 2.73 18.62 -18.48
CA SER A 49 3.91 19.50 -18.50
C SER A 49 5.19 18.70 -18.21
N ALA A 50 6.35 19.23 -18.60
CA ALA A 50 7.64 18.61 -18.29
C ALA A 50 7.84 18.47 -16.76
N GLU A 51 7.41 19.45 -15.98
CA GLU A 51 7.48 19.44 -14.53
C GLU A 51 6.60 18.34 -13.92
N GLN A 52 5.36 18.19 -14.40
CA GLN A 52 4.46 17.13 -13.94
C GLN A 52 5.04 15.73 -14.18
N ARG A 53 5.67 15.53 -15.35
CA ARG A 53 6.37 14.28 -15.66
C ARG A 53 7.56 14.04 -14.72
N ALA A 54 8.38 15.07 -14.50
CA ALA A 54 9.53 14.96 -13.59
C ALA A 54 9.12 14.60 -12.16
N VAL A 55 8.01 15.18 -11.65
CA VAL A 55 7.46 14.85 -10.34
C VAL A 55 6.95 13.40 -10.30
N ALA A 56 6.22 12.97 -11.34
CA ALA A 56 5.75 11.59 -11.44
C ALA A 56 6.92 10.59 -11.44
N ASP A 57 7.97 10.87 -12.22
CA ASP A 57 9.17 10.05 -12.29
C ASP A 57 9.91 9.99 -10.95
N ALA A 58 9.98 11.11 -10.23
CA ALA A 58 10.56 11.14 -8.89
C ALA A 58 9.78 10.23 -7.92
N ARG A 59 8.44 10.29 -7.93
CA ARG A 59 7.60 9.40 -7.10
C ARG A 59 7.77 7.93 -7.46
N VAL A 60 7.80 7.60 -8.75
CA VAL A 60 8.04 6.22 -9.20
C VAL A 60 9.38 5.69 -8.72
N ARG A 61 10.44 6.52 -8.72
CA ARG A 61 11.76 6.12 -8.19
C ARG A 61 11.72 5.88 -6.68
N GLU A 62 11.07 6.76 -5.92
CA GLU A 62 10.89 6.61 -4.47
C GLU A 62 10.12 5.34 -4.12
N ASP A 63 9.01 5.09 -4.80
CA ASP A 63 8.15 3.92 -4.57
C ASP A 63 8.88 2.62 -4.90
N ARG A 64 9.66 2.59 -5.98
CA ARG A 64 10.51 1.43 -6.32
C ARG A 64 11.54 1.18 -5.23
N ALA A 65 12.28 2.21 -4.81
CA ALA A 65 13.29 2.07 -3.76
C ALA A 65 12.68 1.58 -2.44
N ARG A 66 11.48 2.04 -2.09
CA ARG A 66 10.73 1.58 -0.93
C ARG A 66 10.28 0.13 -1.07
N GLY A 67 9.78 -0.25 -2.24
CA GLY A 67 9.42 -1.64 -2.54
C GLY A 67 10.61 -2.60 -2.40
N ASP A 68 11.77 -2.22 -2.95
CA ASP A 68 13.00 -3.00 -2.84
C ASP A 68 13.47 -3.14 -1.39
N ALA A 69 13.30 -2.10 -0.57
CA ALA A 69 13.62 -2.15 0.85
C ALA A 69 12.74 -3.14 1.62
N LEU A 70 11.43 -3.14 1.35
CA LEU A 70 10.48 -4.09 1.95
C LEU A 70 10.79 -5.54 1.53
N GLU A 71 11.17 -5.77 0.27
CA GLU A 71 11.58 -7.11 -0.18
C GLU A 71 12.85 -7.59 0.50
N ARG A 72 13.83 -6.70 0.73
CA ARG A 72 15.03 -7.04 1.52
C ARG A 72 14.65 -7.39 2.96
N GLU A 73 13.84 -6.55 3.61
CA GLU A 73 13.39 -6.81 4.98
C GLU A 73 12.62 -8.13 5.10
N ARG A 74 11.76 -8.44 4.12
CA ARG A 74 11.07 -9.73 4.06
C ARG A 74 12.06 -10.89 4.00
N ARG A 75 13.02 -10.84 3.08
CA ARG A 75 14.06 -11.88 2.94
C ARG A 75 14.88 -12.03 4.22
N ASP A 76 15.24 -10.92 4.85
CA ASP A 76 16.00 -10.93 6.10
C ASP A 76 15.20 -11.63 7.21
N ARG A 77 13.90 -11.32 7.34
CA ARG A 77 13.01 -11.99 8.30
C ARG A 77 12.82 -13.47 8.01
N GLU A 78 12.68 -13.85 6.74
CA GLU A 78 12.53 -15.24 6.32
C GLU A 78 13.82 -16.04 6.49
N SER A 79 14.98 -15.39 6.43
CA SER A 79 16.28 -16.03 6.68
C SER A 79 16.47 -16.43 8.15
N ILE A 80 15.74 -15.78 9.07
CA ILE A 80 15.79 -16.11 10.49
C ILE A 80 14.88 -17.33 10.73
N PRO A 81 15.41 -18.45 11.25
CA PRO A 81 14.59 -19.61 11.54
C PRO A 81 13.52 -19.26 12.59
N PRO A 82 12.29 -19.79 12.45
CA PRO A 82 11.23 -19.47 13.39
C PRO A 82 11.63 -19.89 14.81
N ALA A 83 11.31 -19.05 15.80
CA ALA A 83 11.34 -19.47 17.19
C ALA A 83 10.39 -20.67 17.35
N MET A 84 10.78 -21.63 18.20
CA MET A 84 10.11 -22.93 18.37
C MET A 84 8.58 -22.88 18.26
N ALA A 85 8.00 -23.98 17.72
CA ALA A 85 6.56 -24.17 17.57
C ALA A 85 5.80 -23.72 18.84
N GLY A 86 4.90 -22.74 18.69
CA GLY A 86 4.08 -22.19 19.78
C GLY A 86 4.39 -20.73 20.18
N LYS A 87 5.41 -20.09 19.61
CA LYS A 87 5.68 -18.65 19.80
C LYS A 87 5.09 -17.83 18.65
N ILE A 88 3.98 -17.14 18.89
CA ILE A 88 3.26 -16.32 17.89
C ILE A 88 3.99 -14.98 17.64
N ASP A 89 4.83 -14.54 18.58
CA ASP A 89 5.48 -13.23 18.53
C ASP A 89 6.61 -13.12 17.48
N GLY A 90 6.94 -14.22 16.78
CA GLY A 90 7.92 -14.26 15.67
C GLY A 90 9.35 -13.86 16.03
N ARG A 91 9.61 -13.53 17.30
CA ARG A 91 10.91 -13.07 17.77
C ARG A 91 11.86 -14.27 17.91
N PRO A 92 13.01 -14.30 17.21
CA PRO A 92 14.00 -15.34 17.41
C PRO A 92 14.42 -15.37 18.88
N ALA A 93 14.59 -16.57 19.42
CA ALA A 93 15.10 -16.74 20.78
C ALA A 93 16.47 -16.04 20.87
N PRO A 94 16.72 -15.20 21.89
CA PRO A 94 18.05 -14.63 22.08
C PRO A 94 19.06 -15.77 22.19
N ALA A 95 20.16 -15.68 21.46
CA ALA A 95 21.23 -16.67 21.55
C ALA A 95 21.81 -16.62 22.96
N GLU A 96 21.46 -17.61 23.78
CA GLU A 96 22.00 -17.73 25.13
C GLU A 96 23.48 -18.12 25.06
N PRO A 97 24.39 -17.43 25.77
CA PRO A 97 25.74 -17.94 25.96
C PRO A 97 25.66 -19.25 26.75
N VAL A 98 26.23 -20.31 26.20
CA VAL A 98 26.22 -21.65 26.80
C VAL A 98 27.08 -21.64 28.07
N THR A 99 26.51 -21.25 29.20
CA THR A 99 27.14 -21.46 30.51
C THR A 99 26.73 -22.82 31.05
N VAL A 100 27.75 -23.66 31.21
CA VAL A 100 27.67 -25.02 31.75
C VAL A 100 26.97 -25.02 33.11
N VAL A 101 26.05 -25.97 33.25
CA VAL A 101 25.20 -26.22 34.42
C VAL A 101 26.04 -26.51 35.66
N THR A 102 25.72 -25.83 36.77
CA THR A 102 25.82 -26.44 38.11
C THR A 102 24.52 -26.24 38.87
N LYS A 103 23.84 -27.36 39.13
CA LYS A 103 22.68 -27.45 40.01
C LYS A 103 23.07 -27.06 41.44
N SER A 104 22.34 -26.13 42.05
CA SER A 104 22.14 -26.14 43.50
C SER A 104 20.76 -25.61 43.85
N SER A 105 19.93 -26.50 44.36
CA SER A 105 18.59 -26.27 44.89
C SER A 105 18.62 -25.34 46.12
N LYS A 106 17.82 -24.28 46.11
CA LYS A 106 17.37 -23.63 47.35
C LYS A 106 15.93 -23.15 47.22
N LYS A 107 15.02 -23.85 47.90
CA LYS A 107 13.61 -23.44 48.10
C LYS A 107 13.59 -22.10 48.82
N LYS A 108 12.88 -21.11 48.27
CA LYS A 108 12.39 -19.95 49.01
C LYS A 108 10.90 -19.77 48.78
N ALA A 109 10.25 -19.34 49.85
CA ALA A 109 8.81 -19.35 50.09
C ALA A 109 8.02 -18.43 49.13
N LYS A 110 6.78 -18.84 48.85
CA LYS A 110 5.82 -18.13 47.99
C LYS A 110 5.19 -16.96 48.75
N THR A 111 5.50 -15.73 48.34
CA THR A 111 4.63 -14.56 48.56
C THR A 111 3.69 -14.45 47.35
N LYS A 112 2.38 -14.56 47.57
CA LYS A 112 1.36 -14.44 46.51
C LYS A 112 1.31 -13.00 46.00
N LYS A 113 1.89 -12.76 44.81
CA LYS A 113 1.54 -11.63 43.95
C LYS A 113 0.25 -11.99 43.22
N PRO A 114 -0.72 -11.07 43.03
CA PRO A 114 -1.91 -11.37 42.23
C PRO A 114 -1.48 -11.89 40.86
N ALA A 115 -2.12 -12.99 40.47
CA ALA A 115 -1.91 -13.62 39.19
C ALA A 115 -2.44 -12.69 38.10
N ASN A 116 -1.62 -12.59 37.06
CA ASN A 116 -1.85 -11.93 35.78
C ASN A 116 -1.76 -10.40 35.79
N GLY A 117 -0.75 -9.90 35.08
CA GLY A 117 -0.73 -8.55 34.54
C GLY A 117 -1.70 -8.40 33.37
N ASP A 118 -2.93 -8.89 33.53
CA ASP A 118 -3.99 -8.69 32.56
C ASP A 118 -4.42 -7.22 32.62
N PHE A 119 -4.42 -6.57 31.46
CA PHE A 119 -4.97 -5.24 31.32
C PHE A 119 -6.48 -5.28 31.60
N VAL A 120 -6.91 -4.66 32.69
CA VAL A 120 -8.34 -4.50 33.00
C VAL A 120 -8.81 -3.18 32.41
N ALA A 121 -9.57 -3.25 31.33
CA ALA A 121 -10.23 -2.08 30.75
C ALA A 121 -11.31 -1.58 31.73
N ILE A 122 -11.08 -0.41 32.33
CA ILE A 122 -12.08 0.27 33.16
C ILE A 122 -13.04 0.99 32.22
N ALA A 123 -14.30 0.53 32.14
CA ALA A 123 -15.32 1.17 31.33
C ALA A 123 -15.64 2.60 31.86
N PRO A 124 -15.89 3.58 30.99
CA PRO A 124 -16.26 4.92 31.42
C PRO A 124 -17.64 4.88 32.11
N VAL A 125 -17.69 5.39 33.34
CA VAL A 125 -18.94 5.50 34.11
C VAL A 125 -19.90 6.42 33.35
N LYS A 126 -21.07 5.88 32.97
CA LYS A 126 -22.14 6.69 32.37
C LYS A 126 -22.55 7.76 33.38
N LYS A 127 -22.25 9.03 33.11
CA LYS A 127 -22.83 10.14 33.88
C LYS A 127 -24.34 10.11 33.64
N ALA A 128 -25.11 9.91 34.70
CA ALA A 128 -26.56 10.05 34.64
C ALA A 128 -26.89 11.49 34.24
N LYS A 129 -27.71 11.63 33.20
CA LYS A 129 -28.22 12.91 32.70
C LYS A 129 -29.28 13.40 33.69
N THR A 130 -28.91 14.35 34.55
CA THR A 130 -29.88 15.05 35.40
C THR A 130 -30.70 16.01 34.55
N ARG A 131 -32.00 16.01 34.83
CA ARG A 131 -33.09 16.66 34.10
C ARG A 131 -33.21 18.14 34.48
#